data_AF-A0A5B8BUR6-F1
#
_entry.id   AF-A0A5B8BUR6-F1
#
_cell.length_a   1.000
_cell.length_b   1.000
_cell.length_c   1.000
_cell.angle_alpha   90.00
_cell.angle_beta   90.00
_cell.angle_gamma   90.00
#
_symmetry.space_group_name_H-M   'P 1'
#
loop_
_entity.id
_entity.type
_entity.pdbx_description
1 polymer ?
#
loop_
_entity_poly.entity_id
_entity_poly.type
_entity_poly.pdbx_seq_one_letter_code
_entity_poly.pdbx_strand_id
1 'polypeptide(L)'
;MSSPAEPGPAATAGEAPARRSRIRRFFKPEMDIDTLAHLFTLVVAVAGMAKFFYDQDQALKAENRARAITYINAYTEEPLLGSRQALYDFWAGQPELVAMLRKQSLTPRNYAAMLAASVFRTGAEEPIREPLLVLDSFYSQVSFCESGGLCDTGIIDSYFCTHARRDAQAYAPFFEHLRSQSGDTRIGRELDAFAARCTPPSDSATPTG
;
A
#
# COMPACT_ATOMS: atom_id res chain seq x y z
N MET A 1 15.22 20.63 -42.42
CA MET A 1 16.24 19.72 -42.99
C MET A 1 15.50 18.75 -43.88
N SER A 2 15.47 19.07 -45.17
CA SER A 2 14.77 18.36 -46.22
C SER A 2 15.82 17.57 -47.01
N SER A 3 15.64 16.25 -47.15
CA SER A 3 16.41 15.45 -48.11
C SER A 3 15.48 15.01 -49.24
N PRO A 4 15.86 15.29 -50.50
CA PRO A 4 15.05 15.01 -51.68
C PRO A 4 15.19 13.57 -52.17
N ALA A 5 14.20 13.18 -52.97
CA ALA A 5 14.14 11.94 -53.73
C ALA A 5 15.12 11.90 -54.90
N GLU A 6 15.53 10.70 -55.32
CA GLU A 6 16.04 10.42 -56.66
C GLU A 6 15.38 9.15 -57.23
N PRO A 7 14.83 9.22 -58.47
CA PRO A 7 14.27 8.09 -59.20
C PRO A 7 15.22 7.61 -60.32
N GLY A 8 15.12 6.34 -60.73
CA GLY A 8 15.72 5.91 -62.00
C GLY A 8 15.58 4.42 -62.32
N PRO A 9 15.56 4.01 -63.61
CA PRO A 9 14.69 2.96 -64.14
C PRO A 9 15.45 1.76 -64.74
N ALA A 10 14.75 0.66 -65.04
CA ALA A 10 14.82 -0.02 -66.35
C ALA A 10 13.85 -1.20 -66.42
N ALA A 11 12.99 -1.14 -67.42
CA ALA A 11 12.13 -2.22 -67.87
C ALA A 11 12.91 -3.22 -68.72
N THR A 12 12.54 -4.49 -68.64
CA THR A 12 12.65 -5.43 -69.77
C THR A 12 11.36 -6.22 -69.87
N ALA A 13 10.69 -6.00 -71.00
CA ALA A 13 9.52 -6.71 -71.48
C ALA A 13 9.93 -8.00 -72.22
N GLY A 14 9.00 -8.94 -72.27
CA GLY A 14 9.07 -10.18 -73.06
C GLY A 14 8.75 -11.37 -72.15
N GLU A 15 7.81 -12.26 -72.45
CA GLU A 15 7.05 -12.53 -73.66
C GLU A 15 5.92 -13.49 -73.22
N ALA A 16 4.69 -13.25 -73.67
CA ALA A 16 3.56 -14.14 -73.41
C ALA A 16 3.66 -15.40 -74.30
N PRO A 17 3.17 -16.57 -73.83
CA PRO A 17 1.95 -17.03 -74.47
C PRO A 17 0.91 -17.71 -73.54
N ALA A 18 -0.33 -17.28 -73.78
CA ALA A 18 -1.58 -18.03 -73.85
C ALA A 18 -1.76 -19.42 -73.17
N ARG A 19 -2.96 -19.53 -72.59
CA ARG A 19 -3.80 -20.74 -72.37
C ARG A 19 -3.44 -21.64 -71.19
N ARG A 20 -4.25 -21.50 -70.12
CA ARG A 20 -5.34 -22.46 -69.83
C ARG A 20 -6.23 -21.95 -68.70
N SER A 21 -7.47 -21.64 -69.04
CA SER A 21 -8.58 -21.58 -68.11
C SER A 21 -8.75 -22.94 -67.43
N ARG A 22 -8.45 -23.02 -66.12
CA ARG A 22 -9.00 -24.08 -65.26
C ARG A 22 -9.79 -23.44 -64.13
N ILE A 23 -11.09 -23.46 -64.38
CA ILE A 23 -12.18 -23.30 -63.45
C ILE A 23 -11.99 -24.22 -62.22
N ARG A 24 -12.28 -23.64 -61.05
CA ARG A 24 -12.67 -24.26 -59.78
C ARG A 24 -11.62 -25.13 -59.07
N ARG A 25 -11.20 -24.64 -57.91
CA ARG A 25 -11.59 -25.25 -56.63
C ARG A 25 -11.47 -24.21 -55.52
N PHE A 26 -12.61 -23.87 -54.93
CA PHE A 26 -12.65 -23.37 -53.55
C PHE A 26 -11.84 -24.36 -52.71
N PHE A 27 -10.65 -23.96 -52.27
CA PHE A 27 -9.99 -24.64 -51.16
C PHE A 27 -10.88 -24.37 -49.93
N LYS A 28 -11.87 -25.24 -49.71
CA LYS A 28 -12.29 -25.52 -48.35
C LYS A 28 -11.07 -26.17 -47.70
N PRO A 29 -10.44 -25.59 -46.66
CA PRO A 29 -9.51 -26.36 -45.88
C PRO A 29 -10.32 -27.49 -45.24
N GLU A 30 -10.21 -28.71 -45.77
CA GLU A 30 -10.41 -29.91 -44.97
C GLU A 30 -9.33 -29.82 -43.89
N MET A 31 -9.69 -29.30 -42.71
CA MET A 31 -8.82 -29.38 -41.55
C MET A 31 -8.69 -30.86 -41.22
N ASP A 32 -7.50 -31.40 -41.45
CA ASP A 32 -7.16 -32.77 -41.09
C ASP A 32 -7.38 -32.97 -39.58
N ILE A 33 -7.91 -34.13 -39.19
CA ILE A 33 -8.32 -34.41 -37.80
C ILE A 33 -7.11 -34.24 -36.85
N ASP A 34 -5.91 -34.57 -37.33
CA ASP A 34 -4.66 -34.38 -36.60
C ASP A 34 -4.31 -32.91 -36.38
N THR A 35 -4.59 -32.03 -37.35
CA THR A 35 -4.40 -30.58 -37.18
C THR A 35 -5.39 -30.01 -36.16
N LEU A 36 -6.62 -30.51 -36.16
CA LEU A 36 -7.66 -30.16 -35.21
C LEU A 36 -7.30 -30.63 -33.79
N ALA A 37 -6.74 -31.82 -33.64
CA ALA A 37 -6.25 -32.36 -32.37
C ALA A 37 -5.04 -31.57 -31.82
N HIS A 38 -4.09 -31.19 -32.68
CA HIS A 38 -2.97 -30.34 -32.28
C HIS A 38 -3.42 -28.93 -31.84
N LEU A 39 -4.38 -28.33 -32.56
CA LEU A 39 -4.96 -27.06 -32.15
C LEU A 39 -5.71 -27.18 -30.81
N PHE A 40 -6.49 -28.25 -30.63
CA PHE A 40 -7.22 -28.48 -29.38
C PHE A 40 -6.28 -28.67 -28.18
N THR A 41 -5.24 -29.48 -28.33
CA THR A 41 -4.24 -29.69 -27.27
C THR A 41 -3.48 -28.41 -26.91
N LEU A 42 -3.13 -27.58 -27.91
CA LEU A 42 -2.52 -26.27 -27.67
C LEU A 42 -3.47 -25.32 -26.92
N VAL A 43 -4.74 -25.26 -27.30
CA VAL A 43 -5.75 -24.45 -26.59
C VAL A 43 -5.93 -24.90 -25.14
N VAL A 44 -6.01 -26.22 -24.90
CA VAL A 44 -6.10 -26.77 -23.55
C VAL A 44 -4.86 -26.44 -22.72
N ALA A 45 -3.66 -26.54 -23.31
CA ALA A 45 -2.41 -26.19 -22.62
C ALA A 45 -2.36 -24.69 -22.25
N VAL A 46 -2.74 -23.80 -23.17
CA VAL A 46 -2.81 -22.35 -22.92
C VAL A 46 -3.85 -22.02 -21.85
N ALA A 47 -5.04 -22.64 -21.91
CA ALA A 47 -6.08 -22.45 -20.91
C ALA A 47 -5.64 -22.94 -19.52
N GLY A 48 -4.94 -24.08 -19.45
CA GLY A 48 -4.37 -24.60 -18.21
C GLY A 48 -3.33 -23.66 -17.60
N MET A 49 -2.44 -23.11 -18.42
CA MET A 49 -1.45 -22.12 -17.96
C MET A 49 -2.11 -20.82 -17.48
N ALA A 50 -3.10 -20.30 -18.21
CA ALA A 50 -3.86 -19.12 -17.79
C ALA A 50 -4.59 -19.36 -16.45
N LYS A 51 -5.21 -20.52 -16.28
CA LYS A 51 -5.84 -20.92 -15.02
C LYS A 51 -4.81 -21.01 -13.87
N PHE A 52 -3.64 -21.60 -14.11
CA PHE A 52 -2.58 -21.68 -13.10
C PHE A 52 -2.16 -20.30 -12.59
N PHE A 53 -1.92 -19.33 -13.50
CA PHE A 53 -1.56 -17.97 -13.09
C PHE A 53 -2.71 -17.25 -12.36
N TYR A 54 -3.95 -17.47 -12.79
CA TYR A 54 -5.11 -16.95 -12.10
C TYR A 54 -5.24 -17.52 -10.68
N ASP A 55 -5.11 -18.84 -10.52
CA ASP A 55 -5.19 -19.50 -9.22
C ASP A 55 -4.04 -19.04 -8.29
N GLN A 56 -2.83 -18.82 -8.82
CA GLN A 56 -1.70 -18.24 -8.09
C GLN A 56 -1.97 -16.80 -7.63
N ASP A 57 -2.50 -15.95 -8.51
CA ASP A 57 -2.87 -14.57 -8.15
C ASP A 57 -3.93 -14.53 -7.04
N GLN A 58 -4.95 -15.40 -7.13
CA GLN A 58 -5.97 -15.50 -6.09
C GLN A 58 -5.40 -16.01 -4.75
N ALA A 59 -4.49 -16.98 -4.80
CA ALA A 59 -3.82 -17.48 -3.60
C ALA A 59 -2.98 -16.39 -2.92
N LEU A 60 -2.21 -15.60 -3.68
CA LEU A 60 -1.45 -14.47 -3.15
C LEU A 60 -2.35 -13.40 -2.54
N LYS A 61 -3.48 -13.06 -3.18
CA LYS A 61 -4.45 -12.13 -2.62
C LYS A 61 -5.06 -12.62 -1.32
N ALA A 62 -5.40 -13.91 -1.24
CA ALA A 62 -5.91 -14.52 -0.02
C ALA A 62 -4.88 -14.49 1.12
N GLU A 63 -3.60 -14.78 0.81
CA GLU A 63 -2.51 -14.71 1.77
C GLU A 63 -2.27 -13.28 2.27
N ASN A 64 -2.23 -12.30 1.36
CA ASN A 64 -2.05 -10.89 1.70
C ASN A 64 -3.17 -10.37 2.61
N ARG A 65 -4.42 -10.81 2.39
CA ARG A 65 -5.54 -10.51 3.28
C ARG A 65 -5.40 -11.15 4.64
N ALA A 66 -5.00 -12.43 4.69
CA ALA A 66 -4.76 -13.14 5.95
C ALA A 66 -3.67 -12.43 6.78
N ARG A 67 -2.56 -12.03 6.14
CA ARG A 67 -1.48 -11.27 6.78
C ARG A 67 -1.96 -9.91 7.30
N ALA A 68 -2.78 -9.19 6.52
CA ALA A 68 -3.36 -7.93 6.99
C ALA A 68 -4.24 -8.13 8.24
N ILE A 69 -5.06 -9.19 8.27
CA ILE A 69 -5.87 -9.55 9.43
C ILE A 69 -5.00 -9.90 10.65
N THR A 70 -3.86 -10.55 10.45
CA THR A 70 -2.91 -10.82 11.54
C THR A 70 -2.45 -9.53 12.23
N TYR A 71 -2.16 -8.46 11.50
CA TYR A 71 -1.81 -7.17 12.11
C TYR A 71 -2.99 -6.52 12.84
N ILE A 72 -4.21 -6.66 12.33
CA ILE A 72 -5.43 -6.20 13.02
C ILE A 72 -5.58 -6.92 14.36
N ASN A 73 -5.41 -8.25 14.39
CA ASN A 73 -5.50 -9.04 15.61
C ASN A 73 -4.38 -8.68 16.59
N ALA A 74 -3.13 -8.59 16.10
CA ALA A 74 -1.98 -8.18 16.88
C ALA A 74 -2.17 -6.78 17.51
N TYR A 75 -2.95 -5.90 16.87
CA TYR A 75 -3.24 -4.58 17.41
C TYR A 75 -4.14 -4.60 18.67
N THR A 76 -4.86 -5.69 18.87
CA THR A 76 -5.75 -5.95 19.99
C THR A 76 -5.22 -7.01 20.96
N GLU A 77 -4.01 -7.51 20.73
CA GLU A 77 -3.36 -8.55 21.52
C GLU A 77 -2.09 -8.01 22.20
N GLU A 78 -1.55 -8.76 23.16
CA GLU A 78 -0.27 -8.42 23.80
C GLU A 78 0.90 -8.62 22.82
N PRO A 79 1.97 -7.79 22.87
CA PRO A 79 2.23 -6.74 23.87
C PRO A 79 1.61 -5.36 23.54
N LEU A 80 0.95 -5.23 22.38
CA LEU A 80 0.51 -3.92 21.92
C LEU A 80 -0.70 -3.41 22.68
N LEU A 81 -1.63 -4.30 23.05
CA LEU A 81 -2.77 -3.95 23.89
C LEU A 81 -2.31 -3.32 25.22
N GLY A 82 -1.40 -3.99 25.94
CA GLY A 82 -0.83 -3.46 27.19
C GLY A 82 -0.10 -2.14 27.00
N SER A 83 0.66 -2.00 25.91
CA SER A 83 1.34 -0.74 25.56
C SER A 83 0.34 0.40 25.30
N ARG A 84 -0.72 0.13 24.53
CA ARG A 84 -1.78 1.13 24.25
C ARG A 84 -2.54 1.52 25.51
N GLN A 85 -2.78 0.57 26.42
CA GLN A 85 -3.40 0.83 27.72
C GLN A 85 -2.51 1.74 28.57
N ALA A 86 -1.21 1.46 28.67
CA ALA A 86 -0.25 2.29 29.40
C ALA A 86 -0.19 3.73 28.83
N LEU A 87 -0.20 3.85 27.51
CA LEU A 87 -0.27 5.16 26.84
C LEU A 87 -1.59 5.90 27.15
N TYR A 88 -2.72 5.19 27.23
CA TYR A 88 -4.00 5.77 27.64
C TYR A 88 -3.98 6.23 29.09
N ASP A 89 -3.46 5.41 30.00
CA ASP A 89 -3.39 5.69 31.43
C ASP A 89 -2.49 6.89 31.72
N PHE A 90 -1.41 7.07 30.96
CA PHE A 90 -0.58 8.27 31.01
C PHE A 90 -1.38 9.55 30.72
N TRP A 91 -2.22 9.55 29.69
CA TRP A 91 -3.07 10.70 29.38
C TRP A 91 -4.19 10.88 30.41
N ALA A 92 -4.76 9.78 30.91
CA ALA A 92 -5.75 9.82 31.98
C ALA A 92 -5.20 10.42 33.29
N GLY A 93 -3.92 10.17 33.58
CA GLY A 93 -3.19 10.77 34.70
C GLY A 93 -2.89 12.26 34.53
N GLN A 94 -3.17 12.85 33.36
CA GLN A 94 -2.91 14.27 33.05
C GLN A 94 -4.17 15.01 32.59
N PRO A 95 -5.23 15.06 33.43
CA PRO A 95 -6.52 15.63 33.04
C PRO A 95 -6.44 17.11 32.65
N GLU A 96 -5.59 17.90 33.32
CA GLU A 96 -5.40 19.31 33.00
C GLU A 96 -4.76 19.52 31.62
N LEU A 97 -3.78 18.69 31.28
CA LEU A 97 -3.12 18.72 29.98
C LEU A 97 -4.11 18.37 28.86
N VAL A 98 -4.91 17.33 29.07
CA VAL A 98 -5.97 16.92 28.15
C VAL A 98 -7.05 18.01 28.04
N ALA A 99 -7.42 18.67 29.15
CA ALA A 99 -8.39 19.76 29.13
C ALA A 99 -7.88 20.98 28.33
N MET A 100 -6.58 21.31 28.45
CA MET A 100 -5.95 22.35 27.64
C MET A 100 -5.95 21.99 26.15
N LEU A 101 -5.62 20.74 25.80
CA LEU A 101 -5.65 20.24 24.42
C LEU A 101 -7.04 20.32 23.78
N ARG A 102 -8.11 20.14 24.56
CA ARG A 102 -9.49 20.25 24.08
C ARG A 102 -9.96 21.70 23.90
N LYS A 103 -9.52 22.61 24.77
CA LYS A 103 -10.02 23.99 24.80
C LYS A 103 -9.28 24.93 23.85
N GLN A 104 -8.02 24.64 23.55
CA GLN A 104 -7.19 25.48 22.71
C GLN A 104 -6.95 24.81 21.36
N SER A 105 -7.06 25.57 20.27
CA SER A 105 -6.49 25.21 18.97
C SER A 105 -4.96 25.31 19.06
N LEU A 106 -4.35 24.38 19.79
CA LEU A 106 -2.91 24.34 19.94
C LEU A 106 -2.28 24.02 18.60
N THR A 107 -1.43 24.93 18.13
CA THR A 107 -0.53 24.64 17.03
C THR A 107 0.44 23.53 17.47
N PRO A 108 0.95 22.70 16.54
CA PRO A 108 1.93 21.66 16.88
C PRO A 108 3.13 22.19 17.68
N ARG A 109 3.56 23.42 17.39
CA ARG A 109 4.64 24.11 18.10
C ARG A 109 4.28 24.43 19.56
N ASN A 110 3.09 24.97 19.81
CA ASN A 110 2.65 25.29 21.17
C ASN A 110 2.44 24.02 22.00
N TYR A 111 1.93 22.96 21.37
CA TYR A 111 1.80 21.65 21.99
C TYR A 111 3.16 21.10 22.44
N ALA A 112 4.16 21.07 21.55
CA ALA A 112 5.50 20.62 21.89
C ALA A 112 6.15 21.45 23.01
N ALA A 113 6.01 22.79 22.96
CA ALA A 113 6.54 23.68 24.00
C ALA A 113 5.90 23.43 25.38
N MET A 114 4.60 23.15 25.41
CA MET A 114 3.88 22.80 26.63
C MET A 114 4.40 21.49 27.22
N LEU A 115 4.53 20.43 26.43
CA LEU A 115 5.08 19.15 26.91
C LEU A 115 6.52 19.29 27.39
N ALA A 116 7.34 20.11 26.73
CA ALA A 116 8.70 20.42 27.17
C ALA A 116 8.75 21.14 28.53
N ALA A 117 7.75 21.98 28.82
CA ALA A 117 7.68 22.71 30.08
C ALA A 117 7.13 21.88 31.26
N SER A 118 6.27 20.89 30.98
CA SER A 118 5.63 20.06 32.01
C SER A 118 6.20 18.64 32.05
N VAL A 119 5.94 17.84 31.03
CA VAL A 119 6.23 16.41 30.99
C VAL A 119 7.74 16.17 30.94
N PHE A 120 8.42 16.65 29.90
CA PHE A 120 9.84 16.34 29.67
C PHE A 120 10.77 16.95 30.72
N ARG A 121 10.39 18.10 31.29
CA ARG A 121 11.16 18.73 32.37
C ARG A 121 11.14 17.89 33.66
N THR A 122 10.03 17.21 33.93
CA THR A 122 9.85 16.43 35.15
C THR A 122 10.22 14.96 34.99
N GLY A 123 10.50 14.51 33.76
CA GLY A 123 10.72 13.09 33.45
C GLY A 123 9.45 12.26 33.53
N ALA A 124 8.27 12.91 33.49
CA ALA A 124 6.99 12.21 33.61
C ALA A 124 6.69 11.30 32.41
N GLU A 125 7.42 11.44 31.30
CA GLU A 125 7.36 10.56 30.13
C GLU A 125 8.06 9.21 30.31
N GLU A 126 8.91 9.03 31.34
CA GLU A 126 9.68 7.79 31.53
C GLU A 126 8.81 6.52 31.43
N PRO A 127 7.63 6.43 32.09
CA PRO A 127 6.83 5.22 32.07
C PRO A 127 6.24 4.86 30.71
N ILE A 128 6.17 5.81 29.76
CA ILE A 128 5.61 5.56 28.42
C ILE A 128 6.66 5.34 27.34
N ARG A 129 7.95 5.42 27.66
CA ARG A 129 9.01 5.25 26.65
C ARG A 129 8.96 3.88 25.98
N GLU A 130 8.90 2.81 26.77
CA GLU A 130 8.79 1.45 26.25
C GLU A 130 7.48 1.23 25.46
N PRO A 131 6.29 1.59 25.97
CA PRO A 131 5.05 1.55 25.19
C PRO A 131 5.10 2.28 23.85
N LEU A 132 5.76 3.44 23.79
CA LEU A 132 5.97 4.18 22.53
C LEU A 132 6.83 3.40 21.54
N LEU A 133 7.89 2.73 22.01
CA LEU A 133 8.76 1.91 21.16
C LEU A 133 8.05 0.64 20.65
N VAL A 134 7.17 0.05 21.46
CA VAL A 134 6.32 -1.07 21.00
C VAL A 134 5.39 -0.60 19.88
N LEU A 135 4.77 0.58 20.03
CA LEU A 135 3.93 1.18 19.00
C LEU A 135 4.72 1.49 17.72
N ASP A 136 5.92 2.07 17.84
CA ASP A 136 6.80 2.35 16.70
C ASP A 136 7.23 1.07 15.95
N SER A 137 7.62 0.03 16.69
CA SER A 137 7.94 -1.28 16.13
C SER A 137 6.77 -1.89 15.38
N PHE A 138 5.55 -1.76 15.91
CA PHE A 138 4.33 -2.22 15.25
C PHE A 138 4.14 -1.53 13.89
N TYR A 139 4.17 -0.19 13.84
CA TYR A 139 3.99 0.54 12.58
C TYR A 139 5.14 0.30 11.59
N SER A 140 6.36 0.04 12.08
CA SER A 140 7.47 -0.39 11.23
C SER A 140 7.20 -1.73 10.54
N GLN A 141 6.63 -2.70 11.26
CA GLN A 141 6.26 -4.00 10.70
C GLN A 141 5.10 -3.89 9.69
N VAL A 142 4.10 -3.05 9.99
CA VAL A 142 3.00 -2.78 9.07
C VAL A 142 3.51 -2.12 7.78
N SER A 143 4.36 -1.09 7.90
CA SER A 143 4.99 -0.40 6.76
C SER A 143 5.82 -1.37 5.91
N PHE A 144 6.56 -2.28 6.54
CA PHE A 144 7.29 -3.34 5.82
C PHE A 144 6.35 -4.28 5.06
N CYS A 145 5.23 -4.69 5.68
CA CYS A 145 4.27 -5.57 5.01
C CYS A 145 3.63 -4.93 3.78
N GLU A 146 3.30 -3.65 3.86
CA GLU A 146 2.70 -2.88 2.78
C GLU A 146 3.70 -2.62 1.64
N SER A 147 4.89 -2.09 1.96
CA SER A 147 5.92 -1.79 0.96
C SER A 147 6.45 -3.04 0.26
N GLY A 148 6.44 -4.19 0.95
CA GLY A 148 6.77 -5.49 0.38
C GLY A 148 5.66 -6.13 -0.48
N GLY A 149 4.48 -5.53 -0.57
CA GLY A 149 3.32 -6.12 -1.25
C GLY A 149 2.81 -7.40 -0.60
N LEU A 150 3.08 -7.57 0.71
CA LEU A 150 2.77 -8.76 1.51
C LEU A 150 1.43 -8.64 2.24
N CYS A 151 0.86 -7.44 2.31
CA CYS A 151 -0.43 -7.19 2.94
C CYS A 151 -1.42 -6.57 1.95
N ASP A 152 -2.70 -6.84 2.15
CA ASP A 152 -3.78 -6.12 1.46
C ASP A 152 -3.85 -4.68 2.02
N THR A 153 -3.37 -3.71 1.23
CA THR A 153 -3.24 -2.31 1.66
C THR A 153 -4.58 -1.66 1.95
N GLY A 154 -5.65 -2.05 1.24
CA GLY A 154 -6.99 -1.52 1.47
C GLY A 154 -7.53 -1.91 2.85
N ILE A 155 -7.26 -3.15 3.29
CA ILE A 155 -7.62 -3.61 4.64
C ILE A 155 -6.80 -2.86 5.70
N ILE A 156 -5.48 -2.77 5.51
CA ILE A 156 -4.58 -2.06 6.44
C ILE A 156 -4.98 -0.59 6.59
N ASP A 157 -5.14 0.14 5.48
CA ASP A 157 -5.46 1.56 5.50
C ASP A 157 -6.84 1.81 6.11
N SER A 158 -7.86 1.03 5.74
CA SER A 158 -9.23 1.20 6.27
C SER A 158 -9.31 1.01 7.78
N TYR A 159 -8.51 0.11 8.36
CA TYR A 159 -8.48 -0.12 9.79
C TYR A 159 -7.57 0.89 10.51
N PHE A 160 -6.34 1.07 10.06
CA PHE A 160 -5.30 1.76 10.83
C PHE A 160 -5.24 3.27 10.58
N CYS A 161 -5.76 3.81 9.48
CA CYS A 161 -5.54 5.23 9.18
C CYS A 161 -6.03 6.21 10.25
N THR A 162 -7.19 5.94 10.85
CA THR A 162 -7.72 6.77 11.94
C THR A 162 -6.83 6.67 13.18
N HIS A 163 -6.33 5.47 13.50
CA HIS A 163 -5.45 5.24 14.64
C HIS A 163 -4.08 5.90 14.42
N ALA A 164 -3.44 5.64 13.29
CA ALA A 164 -2.13 6.18 12.94
C ALA A 164 -2.12 7.70 12.98
N ARG A 165 -3.13 8.37 12.41
CA ARG A 165 -3.23 9.84 12.45
C ARG A 165 -3.36 10.38 13.87
N ARG A 166 -4.20 9.75 14.69
CA ARG A 166 -4.40 10.16 16.09
C ARG A 166 -3.11 9.98 16.89
N ASP A 167 -2.46 8.83 16.73
CA ASP A 167 -1.26 8.46 17.48
C ASP A 167 -0.05 9.28 17.04
N ALA A 168 0.13 9.50 15.72
CA ALA A 168 1.17 10.39 15.20
C ALA A 168 1.02 11.81 15.74
N GLN A 169 -0.20 12.36 15.73
CA GLN A 169 -0.44 13.70 16.28
C GLN A 169 -0.18 13.77 17.78
N ALA A 170 -0.64 12.78 18.55
CA ALA A 170 -0.51 12.77 20.01
C ALA A 170 0.95 12.58 20.44
N TYR A 171 1.69 11.68 19.78
CA TYR A 171 2.99 11.20 20.23
C TYR A 171 4.18 11.77 19.45
N ALA A 172 3.98 12.53 18.37
CA ALA A 172 5.08 13.14 17.61
C ALA A 172 6.11 13.89 18.48
N PRO A 173 5.73 14.74 19.47
CA PRO A 173 6.72 15.39 20.33
C PRO A 173 7.50 14.42 21.21
N PHE A 174 6.90 13.29 21.60
CA PHE A 174 7.57 12.26 22.40
C PHE A 174 8.58 11.49 21.57
N PHE A 175 8.22 11.11 20.33
CA PHE A 175 9.18 10.50 19.41
C PHE A 175 10.32 11.46 19.09
N GLU A 176 10.05 12.74 18.84
CA GLU A 176 11.11 13.74 18.65
C GLU A 176 12.02 13.84 19.86
N HIS A 177 11.46 13.84 21.07
CA HIS A 177 12.26 13.85 22.29
C HIS A 177 13.14 12.60 22.40
N LEU A 178 12.59 11.40 22.15
CA LEU A 178 13.33 10.14 22.14
C LEU A 178 14.44 10.11 21.08
N ARG A 179 14.18 10.65 19.88
CA ARG A 179 15.18 10.83 18.82
C ARG A 179 16.33 11.71 19.29
N SER A 180 16.01 12.83 19.96
CA SER A 180 17.01 13.77 20.48
C SER A 180 17.90 13.17 21.58
N GLN A 181 17.36 12.25 22.38
CA GLN A 181 18.09 11.57 23.46
C GLN A 181 18.93 10.40 22.95
N SER A 182 18.38 9.59 22.04
CA SER A 182 19.02 8.35 21.56
C SER A 182 19.93 8.57 20.34
N GLY A 183 19.70 9.62 19.56
CA GLY A 183 20.33 9.83 18.26
C GLY A 183 19.77 8.97 17.12
N ASP A 184 18.79 8.08 17.38
CA ASP A 184 18.17 7.27 16.31
C ASP A 184 17.06 8.06 15.63
N THR A 185 17.33 8.58 14.42
CA THR A 185 16.37 9.37 13.64
C THR A 185 15.20 8.54 13.09
N ARG A 186 15.19 7.21 13.25
CA ARG A 186 14.16 6.33 12.69
C ARG A 186 12.95 6.18 13.59
N ILE A 187 13.10 6.43 14.90
CA ILE A 187 12.01 6.30 15.89
C ILE A 187 10.83 7.17 15.48
N GLY A 188 9.64 6.57 15.38
CA GLY A 188 8.37 7.23 15.04
C GLY A 188 8.19 7.54 13.55
N ARG A 189 9.22 7.35 12.71
CA ARG A 189 9.18 7.76 11.30
C ARG A 189 8.15 6.99 10.49
N GLU A 190 8.04 5.68 10.71
CA GLU A 190 7.11 4.84 9.95
C GLU A 190 5.66 5.16 10.31
N LEU A 191 5.37 5.46 11.58
CA LEU A 191 4.06 5.97 12.00
C LEU A 191 3.76 7.33 11.36
N ASP A 192 4.69 8.27 11.39
CA ASP A 192 4.51 9.58 10.75
C ASP A 192 4.25 9.45 9.24
N ALA A 193 5.00 8.60 8.55
CA ALA A 193 4.83 8.32 7.12
C ALA A 193 3.49 7.64 6.82
N PHE A 194 3.09 6.66 7.63
CA PHE A 194 1.79 5.99 7.53
C PHE A 194 0.65 6.99 7.74
N ALA A 195 0.74 7.84 8.77
CA ALA A 195 -0.29 8.84 9.05
C ALA A 195 -0.40 9.90 7.93
N ALA A 196 0.71 10.29 7.31
CA ALA A 196 0.74 11.34 6.28
C ALA A 196 0.05 10.94 4.98
N ARG A 197 0.06 9.65 4.61
CA ARG A 197 -0.64 9.15 3.41
C ARG A 197 -2.15 8.93 3.63
N CYS A 198 -2.59 8.89 4.88
CA CYS A 198 -4.01 8.69 5.20
C CYS A 198 -4.80 9.96 4.87
N THR A 199 -5.63 9.89 3.83
CA THR A 199 -6.55 10.98 3.47
C THR A 199 -7.44 11.32 4.68
N PRO A 200 -7.59 12.61 5.05
CA PRO A 200 -8.57 12.97 6.06
C PRO A 200 -9.95 12.53 5.61
N PRO A 201 -10.83 12.06 6.52
CA PRO A 201 -12.21 11.80 6.15
C PRO A 201 -12.76 13.08 5.53
N SER A 202 -13.21 13.00 4.28
CA SER A 202 -13.85 14.11 3.61
C SER A 202 -15.12 14.43 4.38
N ASP A 203 -15.21 15.63 4.97
CA ASP A 203 -16.39 16.15 5.69
C ASP A 203 -17.66 16.30 4.80
N SER A 204 -17.69 15.66 3.64
CA SER A 204 -18.77 15.71 2.66
C SER A 204 -19.82 14.63 2.94
N ALA A 205 -20.60 14.83 3.99
CA ALA A 205 -22.00 14.43 4.06
C ALA A 205 -22.70 15.25 5.14
N THR A 206 -22.91 16.54 4.88
CA THR A 206 -23.98 17.28 5.57
C THR A 206 -25.28 16.52 5.27
N PRO A 207 -25.96 15.94 6.27
CA PRO A 207 -27.28 15.40 6.03
C PRO A 207 -28.21 16.58 5.79
N THR A 208 -28.61 16.81 4.54
CA THR A 208 -29.80 17.60 4.24
C THR A 208 -31.01 16.84 4.77
N GLY A 209 -31.36 17.12 6.03
CA GLY A 209 -32.64 16.80 6.65
C GLY A 209 -33.40 18.09 6.91
#